data_AF-A0A1F5UWP2-F1
#
_entry.id   AF-A0A1F5UWP2-F1
#
_cell.length_a   1.000
_cell.length_b   1.000
_cell.length_c   1.000
_cell.angle_alpha   90.00
_cell.angle_beta   90.00
_cell.angle_gamma   90.00
#
_symmetry.space_group_name_H-M   'P 1'
#
loop_
_entity.id
_entity.type
_entity.pdbx_description
1 polymer ?
#
loop_
_entity_poly.entity_id
_entity_poly.type
_entity_poly.pdbx_seq_one_letter_code
_entity_poly.pdbx_strand_id
1 'polypeptide(L)'
;MSKVTILGQQDFEISTGTNLLKFIQEKKYDRNLPATCGGRGTCSTCAVRILKGGGEPNANEKDLLKDKLEKKWRLSCQIAVTDDLDIEVPGYEVAEALEIHPGLLADLLDYCAEHLPLVEIHSSQAITLKRLKDLRRRAPALVDGGGDPEDFRVLRDLLTYALEQDKAREIPSRYPFTEKTIEMMLKVFSKRIPAQEEEKEEILMYPYFLYVITTIFFFLLGGLSIYALLVDAPLEQAATPAFTPNPEKAPWYFLGIQELLAISPNLGGFLNNIAIGGVILPGLFVFFLLAIPYIEPHLEFWRADRRKPVGRRLRERPVTVSAFTLSMVLFVVLILIGTYFRGPFWKWVLPWN
;
A
#
# COMPACT_ATOMS: atom_id res chain seq x y z
N MET A 1 -30.88 28.27 18.07
CA MET A 1 -30.81 27.02 17.27
C MET A 1 -30.05 27.36 16.02
N SER A 2 -29.20 26.46 15.55
CA SER A 2 -28.41 26.68 14.32
C SER A 2 -29.00 25.82 13.20
N LYS A 3 -28.83 26.27 11.97
CA LYS A 3 -29.36 25.61 10.78
C LYS A 3 -28.24 24.86 10.06
N VAL A 4 -28.42 23.56 9.83
CA VAL A 4 -27.49 22.75 9.02
C VAL A 4 -28.17 22.38 7.71
N THR A 5 -27.64 22.89 6.61
CA THR A 5 -28.07 22.58 5.24
C THR A 5 -27.08 21.59 4.64
N ILE A 6 -27.54 20.38 4.36
CA ILE A 6 -26.75 19.39 3.61
C ILE A 6 -27.11 19.57 2.13
N LEU A 7 -26.14 19.76 1.25
CA LEU A 7 -26.42 19.90 -0.19
C LEU A 7 -27.29 18.75 -0.69
N GLY A 8 -28.42 19.09 -1.33
CA GLY A 8 -29.44 18.16 -1.83
C GLY A 8 -30.59 17.89 -0.83
N GLN A 9 -30.40 18.14 0.45
CA GLN A 9 -31.42 17.83 1.46
C GLN A 9 -32.15 19.06 1.99
N GLN A 10 -33.22 18.79 2.74
CA GLN A 10 -33.94 19.81 3.52
C GLN A 10 -33.06 20.35 4.64
N ASP A 11 -33.44 21.53 5.13
CA ASP A 11 -32.74 22.21 6.20
C ASP A 11 -33.06 21.59 7.58
N PHE A 12 -32.05 21.46 8.43
CA PHE A 12 -32.21 20.90 9.77
C PHE A 12 -31.93 21.94 10.86
N GLU A 13 -32.87 22.09 11.79
CA GLU A 13 -32.64 22.85 13.01
C GLU A 13 -31.99 21.95 14.07
N ILE A 14 -30.85 22.41 14.60
CA ILE A 14 -30.07 21.69 15.61
C ILE A 14 -29.74 22.57 16.81
N SER A 15 -29.62 21.95 17.97
CA SER A 15 -29.06 22.59 19.16
C SER A 15 -27.59 22.94 18.93
N THR A 16 -27.23 24.18 19.25
CA THR A 16 -25.85 24.67 19.26
C THR A 16 -24.96 23.79 20.14
N GLY A 17 -23.76 23.46 19.68
CA GLY A 17 -22.77 22.63 20.38
C GLY A 17 -22.85 21.13 20.05
N THR A 18 -23.82 20.70 19.26
CA THR A 18 -23.91 19.30 18.80
C THR A 18 -22.75 18.95 17.88
N ASN A 19 -22.19 17.76 18.04
CA ASN A 19 -21.10 17.27 17.19
C ASN A 19 -21.65 16.89 15.80
N LEU A 20 -21.01 17.37 14.73
CA LEU A 20 -21.52 17.22 13.37
C LEU A 20 -21.55 15.74 12.92
N LEU A 21 -20.55 14.92 13.29
CA LEU A 21 -20.59 13.48 13.00
C LEU A 21 -21.77 12.80 13.69
N LYS A 22 -22.00 13.09 14.97
CA LYS A 22 -23.12 12.50 15.71
C LYS A 22 -24.45 12.90 15.09
N PHE A 23 -24.61 14.17 14.72
CA PHE A 23 -25.79 14.64 14.02
C PHE A 23 -26.06 13.86 12.72
N ILE A 24 -25.04 13.70 11.87
CA ILE A 24 -25.13 12.96 10.61
C ILE A 24 -25.53 11.48 10.86
N GLN A 25 -24.96 10.86 11.90
CA GLN A 25 -25.22 9.47 12.27
C GLN A 25 -26.60 9.25 12.94
N GLU A 26 -27.03 10.16 13.82
CA GLU A 26 -28.28 10.06 14.60
C GLU A 26 -29.52 10.31 13.75
N LYS A 27 -29.45 11.25 12.82
CA LYS A 27 -30.58 11.54 11.91
C LYS A 27 -30.78 10.49 10.81
N LYS A 28 -30.04 9.36 10.87
CA LYS A 28 -30.10 8.22 9.94
C LYS A 28 -29.83 8.57 8.47
N TYR A 29 -29.12 9.67 8.20
CA TYR A 29 -28.74 9.99 6.83
C TYR A 29 -27.58 9.13 6.37
N ASP A 30 -26.58 8.89 7.23
CA ASP A 30 -25.52 7.93 6.96
C ASP A 30 -25.20 7.09 8.21
N ARG A 31 -25.68 5.84 8.25
CA ARG A 31 -25.20 4.88 9.25
C ARG A 31 -23.73 4.47 9.01
N ASN A 32 -23.13 4.92 7.91
CA ASN A 32 -21.84 4.44 7.44
C ASN A 32 -20.83 5.54 7.11
N LEU A 33 -21.05 6.83 7.46
CA LEU A 33 -19.96 7.81 7.41
C LEU A 33 -18.87 7.29 8.35
N PRO A 34 -17.76 6.74 7.82
CA PRO A 34 -16.94 5.86 8.62
C PRO A 34 -16.17 6.73 9.61
N ALA A 35 -16.32 6.43 10.89
CA ALA A 35 -15.53 7.06 11.94
C ALA A 35 -14.61 5.99 12.54
N THR A 36 -13.68 5.48 11.74
CA THR A 36 -12.81 4.33 12.10
C THR A 36 -12.04 4.56 13.41
N CYS A 37 -11.76 5.82 13.77
CA CYS A 37 -11.11 6.19 15.03
C CYS A 37 -12.08 6.46 16.19
N GLY A 38 -13.39 6.33 16.01
CA GLY A 38 -14.41 6.68 17.01
C GLY A 38 -14.59 8.18 17.21
N GLY A 39 -14.29 9.01 16.21
CA GLY A 39 -14.46 10.47 16.27
C GLY A 39 -13.30 11.24 16.89
N ARG A 40 -12.16 10.57 17.17
CA ARG A 40 -10.92 11.19 17.70
C ARG A 40 -10.16 12.08 16.71
N GLY A 41 -10.60 12.14 15.46
CA GLY A 41 -9.96 12.95 14.43
C GLY A 41 -8.58 12.43 13.99
N THR A 42 -8.37 11.11 13.94
CA THR A 42 -7.07 10.50 13.59
C THR A 42 -7.07 9.64 12.31
N CYS A 43 -8.24 9.38 11.71
CA CYS A 43 -8.37 8.43 10.58
C CYS A 43 -8.90 9.04 9.28
N SER A 44 -9.20 10.34 9.23
CA SER A 44 -9.72 11.10 8.07
C SER A 44 -11.01 10.60 7.40
N THR A 45 -11.57 9.47 7.83
CA THR A 45 -12.76 8.85 7.21
C THR A 45 -14.06 9.62 7.47
N CYS A 46 -14.11 10.45 8.52
CA CYS A 46 -15.24 11.33 8.83
C CYS A 46 -15.23 12.63 7.99
N ALA A 47 -14.43 12.73 6.93
CA ALA A 47 -14.24 13.97 6.19
C ALA A 47 -15.49 14.38 5.39
N VAL A 48 -15.85 15.65 5.47
CA VAL A 48 -16.95 16.30 4.75
C VAL A 48 -16.45 17.61 4.15
N ARG A 49 -17.05 18.09 3.06
CA ARG A 49 -16.73 19.39 2.49
C ARG A 49 -17.64 20.46 3.11
N ILE A 50 -17.05 21.53 3.63
CA ILE A 50 -17.79 22.66 4.21
C ILE A 50 -17.87 23.78 3.18
N LEU A 51 -19.07 24.18 2.81
CA LEU A 51 -19.31 25.24 1.83
C LEU A 51 -19.41 26.59 2.52
N LYS A 52 -20.09 26.61 3.67
CA LYS A 52 -20.34 27.79 4.51
C LYS A 52 -20.29 27.40 5.99
N GLY A 53 -19.67 28.24 6.81
CA GLY A 53 -19.54 28.03 8.25
C GLY A 53 -18.38 27.10 8.63
N GLY A 54 -18.48 26.45 9.80
CA GLY A 54 -17.57 25.38 10.24
C GLY A 54 -16.27 25.82 10.88
N GLY A 55 -16.10 27.12 11.16
CA GLY A 55 -14.96 27.68 11.87
C GLY A 55 -13.62 27.42 11.16
N GLU A 56 -12.51 27.61 11.88
CA GLU A 56 -11.16 27.35 11.35
C GLU A 56 -10.72 25.89 11.55
N PRO A 57 -9.87 25.34 10.64
CA PRO A 57 -9.31 24.01 10.79
C PRO A 57 -8.48 23.85 12.07
N ASN A 58 -8.75 22.79 12.83
CA ASN A 58 -7.96 22.46 14.01
C ASN A 58 -6.61 21.80 13.63
N ALA A 59 -5.73 21.62 14.61
CA ALA A 59 -4.39 21.04 14.36
C ALA A 59 -4.46 19.64 13.73
N ASN A 60 -5.39 18.80 14.19
CA ASN A 60 -5.58 17.44 13.66
C ASN A 60 -6.02 17.47 12.19
N GLU A 61 -6.90 18.39 11.82
CA GLU A 61 -7.36 18.59 10.44
C GLU A 61 -6.23 19.08 9.54
N LYS A 62 -5.42 20.02 10.03
CA LYS A 62 -4.21 20.53 9.35
C LYS A 62 -3.24 19.40 9.01
N ASP A 63 -3.03 18.50 9.95
CA ASP A 63 -2.09 17.38 9.77
C ASP A 63 -2.63 16.27 8.85
N LEU A 64 -3.93 15.97 8.91
CA LEU A 64 -4.55 14.86 8.18
C LEU A 64 -5.01 15.20 6.77
N LEU A 65 -5.62 16.38 6.59
CA LEU A 65 -6.29 16.73 5.34
C LEU A 65 -5.36 17.47 4.37
N LYS A 66 -4.34 18.18 4.86
CA LYS A 66 -3.31 18.87 4.04
C LYS A 66 -3.94 19.61 2.84
N ASP A 67 -3.59 19.25 1.61
CA ASP A 67 -4.09 19.83 0.36
C ASP A 67 -5.62 19.80 0.23
N LYS A 68 -6.31 18.89 0.93
CA LYS A 68 -7.78 18.84 0.95
C LYS A 68 -8.40 20.00 1.73
N LEU A 69 -7.66 20.66 2.63
CA LEU A 69 -8.13 21.85 3.35
C LEU A 69 -8.31 23.04 2.41
N GLU A 70 -7.45 23.19 1.42
CA GLU A 70 -7.58 24.22 0.37
C GLU A 70 -8.87 24.02 -0.43
N LYS A 71 -9.31 22.76 -0.56
CA LYS A 71 -10.59 22.35 -1.17
C LYS A 71 -11.76 22.34 -0.18
N LYS A 72 -11.60 22.98 0.99
CA LYS A 72 -12.58 23.09 2.07
C LYS A 72 -13.06 21.77 2.70
N TRP A 73 -12.26 20.71 2.64
CA TRP A 73 -12.56 19.49 3.38
C TRP A 73 -12.23 19.66 4.85
N ARG A 74 -13.10 19.13 5.72
CA ARG A 74 -13.01 19.20 7.17
C ARG A 74 -13.46 17.88 7.79
N LEU A 75 -13.07 17.62 9.03
CA LEU A 75 -13.44 16.40 9.75
C LEU A 75 -14.74 16.64 10.51
N SER A 76 -15.86 16.04 10.08
CA SER A 76 -17.17 16.21 10.75
C SER A 76 -17.13 15.83 12.23
N CYS A 77 -16.27 14.87 12.59
CA CYS A 77 -16.09 14.43 13.96
C CYS A 77 -15.41 15.46 14.87
N GLN A 78 -14.77 16.49 14.30
CA GLN A 78 -14.07 17.54 15.03
C GLN A 78 -14.80 18.89 15.01
N ILE A 79 -15.96 18.95 14.36
CA ILE A 79 -16.77 20.16 14.26
C ILE A 79 -17.92 20.09 15.27
N ALA A 80 -18.02 21.13 16.09
CA ALA A 80 -19.22 21.41 16.88
C ALA A 80 -20.03 22.48 16.14
N VAL A 81 -21.34 22.25 15.99
CA VAL A 81 -22.24 23.17 15.27
C VAL A 81 -22.52 24.40 16.15
N THR A 82 -21.86 25.53 15.89
CA THR A 82 -22.11 26.80 16.59
C THR A 82 -23.00 27.74 15.77
N ASP A 83 -22.75 27.80 14.48
CA ASP A 83 -23.40 28.70 13.52
C ASP A 83 -24.04 27.89 12.39
N ASP A 84 -24.75 28.58 11.50
CA ASP A 84 -25.35 27.95 10.33
C ASP A 84 -24.28 27.35 9.41
N LEU A 85 -24.54 26.13 8.93
CA LEU A 85 -23.57 25.28 8.25
C LEU A 85 -24.14 24.76 6.94
N ASP A 86 -23.43 25.03 5.84
CA ASP A 86 -23.72 24.39 4.55
C ASP A 86 -22.62 23.36 4.30
N ILE A 87 -23.01 22.08 4.21
CA ILE A 87 -22.07 20.96 4.14
C ILE A 87 -22.41 20.00 3.01
N GLU A 88 -21.39 19.27 2.60
CA GLU A 88 -21.48 18.26 1.55
C GLU A 88 -20.74 17.01 2.01
N VAL A 89 -21.46 15.91 2.02
CA VAL A 89 -20.96 14.64 2.54
C VAL A 89 -20.50 13.79 1.34
N PRO A 90 -19.25 13.29 1.32
CA PRO A 90 -18.75 12.46 0.23
C PRO A 90 -19.63 11.22 0.06
N GLY A 91 -20.07 10.96 -1.16
CA GLY A 91 -21.04 9.90 -1.48
C GLY A 91 -22.46 10.40 -1.78
N TYR A 92 -22.79 11.63 -1.40
CA TYR A 92 -24.12 12.22 -1.65
C TYR A 92 -24.22 13.01 -2.96
N GLU A 93 -23.10 13.48 -3.51
CA GLU A 93 -23.06 14.15 -4.82
C GLU A 93 -23.64 13.30 -5.97
N VAL A 94 -23.87 11.99 -5.75
CA VAL A 94 -24.25 11.03 -6.77
C VAL A 94 -25.60 10.34 -6.51
N ALA A 95 -26.04 10.23 -5.26
CA ALA A 95 -27.33 9.60 -4.93
C ALA A 95 -28.53 10.48 -5.31
N GLU A 96 -28.36 11.81 -5.28
CA GLU A 96 -29.43 12.74 -5.61
C GLU A 96 -29.41 13.20 -7.08
N ALA A 97 -28.25 13.16 -7.73
CA ALA A 97 -28.12 13.48 -9.15
C ALA A 97 -28.62 12.33 -10.06
N LEU A 98 -28.87 11.14 -9.51
CA LEU A 98 -29.21 9.95 -10.26
C LEU A 98 -30.36 9.24 -9.56
N GLU A 99 -31.55 9.32 -10.16
CA GLU A 99 -32.78 8.64 -9.76
C GLU A 99 -32.67 7.09 -9.87
N ILE A 100 -31.63 6.48 -9.31
CA ILE A 100 -31.49 5.04 -9.23
C ILE A 100 -32.52 4.56 -8.21
N HIS A 101 -33.68 4.12 -8.69
CA HIS A 101 -34.69 3.58 -7.80
C HIS A 101 -34.14 2.31 -7.10
N PRO A 102 -34.24 2.17 -5.76
CA PRO A 102 -33.75 0.98 -5.04
C PRO A 102 -34.29 -0.35 -5.57
N GLY A 103 -35.52 -0.32 -6.10
CA GLY A 103 -36.13 -1.45 -6.79
C GLY A 103 -35.35 -1.93 -8.01
N LEU A 104 -34.67 -1.04 -8.73
CA LEU A 104 -33.86 -1.43 -9.88
C LEU A 104 -32.63 -2.26 -9.49
N LEU A 105 -31.96 -1.89 -8.39
CA LEU A 105 -30.87 -2.67 -7.84
C LEU A 105 -31.35 -4.02 -7.28
N ALA A 106 -32.54 -4.04 -6.67
CA ALA A 106 -33.15 -5.28 -6.18
C ALA A 106 -33.53 -6.23 -7.33
N ASP A 107 -34.16 -5.72 -8.39
CA ASP A 107 -34.57 -6.49 -9.57
C ASP A 107 -33.33 -7.09 -10.28
N LEU A 108 -32.24 -6.31 -10.41
CA LEU A 108 -30.95 -6.80 -10.91
C LEU A 108 -30.42 -7.95 -10.06
N LEU A 109 -30.37 -7.79 -8.73
CA LEU A 109 -29.84 -8.81 -7.83
C LEU A 109 -30.68 -10.10 -7.83
N ASP A 110 -31.99 -9.98 -8.03
CA ASP A 110 -32.90 -11.11 -8.18
C ASP A 110 -32.68 -11.86 -9.49
N TYR A 111 -32.58 -11.12 -10.59
CA TYR A 111 -32.23 -11.70 -11.89
C TYR A 111 -30.88 -12.41 -11.84
N CYS A 112 -29.86 -11.80 -11.22
CA CYS A 112 -28.56 -12.41 -11.02
C CYS A 112 -28.61 -13.68 -10.16
N ALA A 113 -29.47 -13.74 -9.15
CA ALA A 113 -29.60 -14.92 -8.30
C ALA A 113 -30.25 -16.12 -9.02
N GLU A 114 -31.06 -15.86 -10.06
CA GLU A 114 -31.82 -16.89 -10.79
C GLU A 114 -31.18 -17.29 -12.13
N HIS A 115 -30.58 -16.34 -12.85
CA HIS A 115 -30.22 -16.51 -14.27
C HIS A 115 -28.71 -16.39 -14.55
N LEU A 116 -27.90 -15.86 -13.62
CA LEU A 116 -26.46 -15.76 -13.84
C LEU A 116 -25.73 -17.03 -13.39
N PRO A 117 -24.86 -17.60 -14.25
CA PRO A 117 -23.90 -18.61 -13.81
C PRO A 117 -22.84 -17.94 -12.93
N LEU A 118 -23.10 -17.82 -11.63
CA LEU A 118 -22.23 -17.13 -10.66
C LEU A 118 -20.78 -17.67 -10.60
N VAL A 119 -20.56 -18.88 -11.14
CA VAL A 119 -19.25 -19.53 -11.24
C VAL A 119 -18.40 -18.95 -12.38
N GLU A 120 -19.03 -18.33 -13.39
CA GLU A 120 -18.36 -17.81 -14.60
C GLU A 120 -18.06 -16.30 -14.53
N ILE A 121 -18.54 -15.61 -13.49
CA ILE A 121 -18.28 -14.17 -13.32
C ILE A 121 -16.85 -14.02 -12.80
N HIS A 122 -16.01 -13.32 -13.58
CA HIS A 122 -14.67 -12.92 -13.15
C HIS A 122 -14.77 -11.93 -11.98
N SER A 123 -14.83 -12.48 -10.77
CA SER A 123 -14.75 -11.73 -9.51
C SER A 123 -13.59 -12.25 -8.69
N SER A 124 -12.90 -11.34 -7.99
CA SER A 124 -11.81 -11.69 -7.06
C SER A 124 -12.28 -12.59 -5.89
N GLN A 125 -13.60 -12.74 -5.71
CA GLN A 125 -14.22 -13.59 -4.69
C GLN A 125 -15.36 -14.43 -5.27
N ALA A 126 -15.64 -15.58 -4.64
CA ALA A 126 -16.79 -16.39 -5.02
C ALA A 126 -18.11 -15.68 -4.69
N ILE A 127 -18.84 -15.25 -5.72
CA ILE A 127 -20.18 -14.68 -5.57
C ILE A 127 -21.14 -15.82 -5.20
N THR A 128 -21.58 -15.87 -3.94
CA THR A 128 -22.53 -16.89 -3.47
C THR A 128 -23.97 -16.38 -3.51
N LEU A 129 -24.93 -17.29 -3.68
CA LEU A 129 -26.37 -16.99 -3.56
C LEU A 129 -26.73 -16.30 -2.23
N LYS A 130 -26.03 -16.67 -1.14
CA LYS A 130 -26.20 -16.02 0.18
C LYS A 130 -25.79 -14.54 0.12
N ARG A 131 -24.68 -14.22 -0.56
CA ARG A 131 -24.19 -12.85 -0.71
C ARG A 131 -25.13 -12.00 -1.56
N LEU A 132 -25.69 -12.54 -2.64
CA LEU A 132 -26.69 -11.84 -3.45
C LEU A 132 -27.96 -11.51 -2.65
N LYS A 133 -28.48 -12.47 -1.88
CA LYS A 133 -29.64 -12.24 -1.00
C LYS A 133 -29.36 -11.20 0.07
N ASP A 134 -28.14 -11.14 0.58
CA ASP A 134 -27.71 -10.12 1.54
C ASP A 134 -27.64 -8.72 0.90
N LEU A 135 -27.03 -8.61 -0.29
CA LEU A 135 -27.01 -7.36 -1.06
C LEU A 135 -28.41 -6.90 -1.42
N ARG A 136 -29.32 -7.82 -1.81
CA ARG A 136 -30.72 -7.50 -2.13
C ARG A 136 -31.41 -6.83 -0.94
N ARG A 137 -31.23 -7.38 0.27
CA ARG A 137 -31.81 -6.80 1.51
C ARG A 137 -31.23 -5.42 1.83
N ARG A 138 -29.99 -5.16 1.41
CA ARG A 138 -29.28 -3.90 1.66
C ARG A 138 -29.38 -2.92 0.49
N ALA A 139 -30.08 -3.25 -0.59
CA ALA A 139 -30.18 -2.43 -1.80
C ALA A 139 -30.60 -0.97 -1.52
N PRO A 140 -31.60 -0.66 -0.67
CA PRO A 140 -31.91 0.73 -0.32
C PRO A 140 -30.72 1.44 0.34
N ALA A 141 -30.11 0.80 1.32
CA ALA A 141 -28.94 1.36 2.01
C ALA A 141 -27.73 1.54 1.08
N LEU A 142 -27.56 0.69 0.06
CA LEU A 142 -26.47 0.79 -0.92
C LEU A 142 -26.66 1.96 -1.89
N VAL A 143 -27.91 2.22 -2.30
CA VAL A 143 -28.28 3.36 -3.15
C VAL A 143 -28.18 4.68 -2.38
N ASP A 144 -28.66 4.70 -1.13
CA ASP A 144 -28.63 5.86 -0.24
C ASP A 144 -27.21 6.20 0.27
N GLY A 145 -26.22 5.39 -0.10
CA GLY A 145 -24.81 5.68 0.06
C GLY A 145 -24.09 4.93 1.18
N GLY A 146 -24.76 4.00 1.86
CA GLY A 146 -24.13 3.00 2.72
C GLY A 146 -23.51 1.82 1.94
N GLY A 147 -22.88 0.89 2.65
CA GLY A 147 -22.20 -0.27 2.06
C GLY A 147 -20.69 -0.24 2.31
N ASP A 148 -20.07 -1.42 2.35
CA ASP A 148 -18.62 -1.55 2.38
C ASP A 148 -18.03 -1.60 0.96
N PRO A 149 -16.73 -1.34 0.77
CA PRO A 149 -16.10 -1.41 -0.55
C PRO A 149 -16.25 -2.77 -1.26
N GLU A 150 -16.41 -3.88 -0.52
CA GLU A 150 -16.58 -5.22 -1.10
C GLU A 150 -17.98 -5.39 -1.70
N ASP A 151 -19.01 -4.78 -1.12
CA ASP A 151 -20.35 -4.75 -1.69
C ASP A 151 -20.34 -4.10 -3.07
N PHE A 152 -19.64 -2.97 -3.20
CA PHE A 152 -19.53 -2.25 -4.47
C PHE A 152 -18.68 -2.97 -5.50
N ARG A 153 -17.72 -3.82 -5.09
CA ARG A 153 -17.02 -4.73 -6.02
C ARG A 153 -17.94 -5.78 -6.60
N VAL A 154 -18.71 -6.47 -5.75
CA VAL A 154 -19.67 -7.47 -6.23
C VAL A 154 -20.70 -6.83 -7.16
N LEU A 155 -21.21 -5.63 -6.82
CA LEU A 155 -22.12 -4.90 -7.69
C LEU A 155 -21.49 -4.49 -9.02
N ARG A 156 -20.23 -4.03 -9.02
CA ARG A 156 -19.46 -3.75 -10.23
C ARG A 156 -19.40 -4.98 -11.12
N ASP A 157 -18.95 -6.12 -10.58
CA ASP A 157 -18.73 -7.34 -11.35
C ASP A 157 -20.05 -7.86 -11.96
N LEU A 158 -21.16 -7.80 -11.21
CA LEU A 158 -22.49 -8.16 -11.70
C LEU A 158 -22.98 -7.24 -12.82
N LEU A 159 -22.81 -5.92 -12.65
CA LEU A 159 -23.22 -4.94 -13.65
C LEU A 159 -22.37 -5.03 -14.92
N THR A 160 -21.05 -5.25 -14.80
CA THR A 160 -20.15 -5.47 -15.93
C THR A 160 -20.56 -6.70 -16.71
N TYR A 161 -20.80 -7.82 -16.02
CA TYR A 161 -21.28 -9.04 -16.68
C TYR A 161 -22.65 -8.81 -17.38
N ALA A 162 -23.58 -8.13 -16.72
CA ALA A 162 -24.89 -7.83 -17.30
C ALA A 162 -24.78 -6.95 -18.56
N LEU A 163 -23.80 -6.04 -18.61
CA LEU A 163 -23.51 -5.20 -19.77
C LEU A 163 -22.85 -6.00 -20.91
N GLU A 164 -21.84 -6.82 -20.60
CA GLU A 164 -21.11 -7.62 -21.59
C GLU A 164 -21.99 -8.62 -22.33
N GLN A 165 -22.98 -9.18 -21.64
CA GLN A 165 -23.91 -10.16 -22.20
C GLN A 165 -25.13 -9.54 -22.90
N ASP A 166 -25.21 -8.19 -23.01
CA ASP A 166 -26.37 -7.44 -23.51
C ASP A 166 -27.71 -7.83 -22.83
N LYS A 167 -27.64 -8.34 -21.60
CA LYS A 167 -28.81 -8.85 -20.84
C LYS A 167 -29.63 -7.74 -20.20
N ALA A 168 -29.27 -6.48 -20.41
CA ALA A 168 -29.96 -5.33 -19.83
C ALA A 168 -31.48 -5.35 -20.07
N ARG A 169 -31.90 -5.77 -21.26
CA ARG A 169 -33.32 -5.80 -21.65
C ARG A 169 -34.07 -7.04 -21.15
N GLU A 170 -33.34 -8.08 -20.74
CA GLU A 170 -33.91 -9.33 -20.23
C GLU A 170 -34.25 -9.28 -18.74
N ILE A 171 -33.72 -8.28 -18.01
CA ILE A 171 -33.96 -8.14 -16.57
C ILE A 171 -35.40 -7.68 -16.34
N PRO A 172 -36.26 -8.52 -15.73
CA PRO A 172 -37.65 -8.17 -15.46
C PRO A 172 -37.65 -7.10 -14.35
N SER A 173 -37.69 -5.85 -14.77
CA SER A 173 -37.58 -4.70 -13.87
C SER A 173 -38.84 -3.85 -13.95
N ARG A 174 -39.29 -3.35 -12.79
CA ARG A 174 -40.41 -2.38 -12.76
C ARG A 174 -40.02 -1.01 -13.31
N TYR A 175 -38.71 -0.76 -13.44
CA TYR A 175 -38.11 0.48 -13.92
C TYR A 175 -37.29 0.18 -15.17
N PRO A 176 -37.17 1.10 -16.14
CA PRO A 176 -36.46 0.82 -17.38
C PRO A 176 -34.98 0.52 -17.12
N PHE A 177 -34.59 -0.76 -17.22
CA PHE A 177 -33.20 -1.18 -17.21
C PHE A 177 -32.65 -1.11 -18.64
N THR A 178 -31.84 -0.08 -18.89
CA THR A 178 -31.18 0.14 -20.19
C THR A 178 -29.67 0.03 -20.03
N GLU A 179 -28.94 -0.24 -21.11
CA GLU A 179 -27.46 -0.24 -21.11
C GLU A 179 -26.90 1.05 -20.49
N LYS A 180 -27.49 2.21 -20.84
CA LYS A 180 -27.13 3.52 -20.24
C LYS A 180 -27.33 3.55 -18.72
N THR A 181 -28.39 2.92 -18.22
CA THR A 181 -28.66 2.82 -16.78
C THR A 181 -27.58 2.00 -16.08
N ILE A 182 -27.13 0.89 -16.70
CA ILE A 182 -26.06 0.03 -16.19
C ILE A 182 -24.71 0.76 -16.19
N GLU A 183 -24.33 1.38 -17.31
CA GLU A 183 -23.09 2.18 -17.42
C GLU A 183 -23.04 3.29 -16.37
N MET A 184 -24.18 3.92 -16.13
CA MET A 184 -24.32 4.96 -15.13
C MET A 184 -24.15 4.41 -13.72
N MET A 185 -24.82 3.31 -13.37
CA MET A 185 -24.63 2.61 -12.09
C MET A 185 -23.16 2.19 -11.89
N LEU A 186 -22.51 1.65 -12.91
CA LEU A 186 -21.09 1.29 -12.89
C LEU A 186 -20.21 2.50 -12.58
N LYS A 187 -20.47 3.65 -13.21
CA LYS A 187 -19.74 4.90 -12.96
C LYS A 187 -19.94 5.42 -11.53
N VAL A 188 -21.11 5.21 -10.93
CA VAL A 188 -21.39 5.58 -9.53
C VAL A 188 -20.69 4.64 -8.57
N PHE A 189 -20.88 3.33 -8.73
CA PHE A 189 -20.40 2.33 -7.78
C PHE A 189 -18.88 2.16 -7.85
N SER A 190 -18.26 2.29 -9.04
CA SER A 190 -16.79 2.26 -9.19
C SER A 190 -16.08 3.36 -8.39
N LYS A 191 -16.68 4.57 -8.29
CA LYS A 191 -16.13 5.66 -7.46
C LYS A 191 -16.10 5.35 -5.96
N ARG A 192 -16.87 4.36 -5.51
CA ARG A 192 -16.93 3.94 -4.10
C ARG A 192 -15.86 2.89 -3.76
N ILE A 193 -15.11 2.40 -4.75
CA ILE A 193 -14.00 1.47 -4.58
C ILE A 193 -12.70 2.29 -4.35
N PRO A 194 -11.90 2.00 -3.31
CA PRO A 194 -10.69 2.78 -3.02
C PRO A 194 -9.60 2.59 -4.10
N ALA A 195 -9.09 3.70 -4.63
CA ALA A 195 -8.10 3.74 -5.71
C ALA A 195 -6.75 3.03 -5.41
N GLN A 196 -6.46 2.65 -4.17
CA GLN A 196 -5.24 1.89 -3.83
C GLN A 196 -5.35 0.39 -4.11
N GLU A 197 -6.56 -0.10 -4.42
CA GLU A 197 -6.85 -1.51 -4.70
C GLU A 197 -7.48 -1.69 -6.08
N GLU A 198 -7.33 -0.72 -7.00
CA GLU A 198 -7.47 -1.02 -8.44
C GLU A 198 -6.62 -2.24 -8.72
N GLU A 199 -7.28 -3.34 -9.09
CA GLU A 199 -6.70 -4.66 -9.32
C GLU A 199 -5.34 -4.48 -9.96
N LYS A 200 -4.27 -4.84 -9.23
CA LYS A 200 -2.98 -5.07 -9.89
C LYS A 200 -3.31 -6.02 -11.02
N GLU A 201 -3.08 -5.63 -12.26
CA GLU A 201 -3.20 -6.55 -13.40
C GLU A 201 -2.40 -7.80 -13.03
N GLU A 202 -3.11 -8.86 -12.66
CA GLU A 202 -2.49 -10.12 -12.30
C GLU A 202 -2.16 -10.81 -13.62
N ILE A 203 -0.95 -10.54 -14.11
CA ILE A 203 -0.46 -11.13 -15.34
C ILE A 203 -0.23 -12.63 -15.08
N LEU A 204 -0.72 -13.46 -16.00
CA LEU A 204 -0.50 -14.91 -15.95
C LEU A 204 1.01 -15.22 -15.91
N MET A 205 1.45 -15.97 -14.89
CA MET A 205 2.84 -16.39 -14.73
C MET A 205 3.33 -17.16 -15.97
N TYR A 206 2.52 -18.09 -16.45
CA TYR A 206 2.74 -18.77 -17.72
C TYR A 206 1.85 -18.14 -18.79
N PRO A 207 2.40 -17.79 -19.97
CA PRO A 207 3.77 -18.05 -20.40
C PRO A 207 4.75 -16.88 -20.17
N TYR A 208 4.23 -15.69 -19.82
CA TYR A 208 4.98 -14.43 -19.87
C TYR A 208 6.19 -14.39 -18.93
N PHE A 209 6.01 -14.66 -17.64
CA PHE A 209 7.08 -14.57 -16.65
C PHE A 209 8.12 -15.67 -16.86
N LEU A 210 7.68 -16.86 -17.29
CA LEU A 210 8.58 -17.96 -17.61
C LEU A 210 9.51 -17.60 -18.79
N TYR A 211 8.98 -17.01 -19.86
CA TYR A 211 9.81 -16.55 -20.97
C TYR A 211 10.86 -15.54 -20.54
N VAL A 212 10.49 -14.57 -19.69
CA VAL A 212 11.45 -13.58 -19.17
C VAL A 212 12.55 -14.24 -18.36
N ILE A 213 12.22 -15.11 -17.40
CA ILE A 213 13.21 -15.81 -16.58
C ILE A 213 14.11 -16.70 -17.42
N THR A 214 13.54 -17.53 -18.30
CA THR A 214 14.31 -18.45 -19.13
C THR A 214 15.23 -17.70 -20.09
N THR A 215 14.78 -16.56 -20.62
CA THR A 215 15.62 -15.68 -21.45
C THR A 215 16.81 -15.15 -20.66
N ILE A 216 16.57 -14.58 -19.47
CA ILE A 216 17.64 -14.09 -18.59
C ILE A 216 18.60 -15.23 -18.22
N PHE A 217 18.08 -16.42 -17.91
CA PHE A 217 18.88 -17.61 -17.60
C PHE A 217 19.82 -17.97 -18.74
N PHE A 218 19.34 -18.07 -19.98
CA PHE A 218 20.19 -18.40 -21.12
C PHE A 218 21.21 -17.30 -21.42
N PHE A 219 20.86 -16.02 -21.26
CA PHE A 219 21.83 -14.94 -21.39
C PHE A 219 22.92 -15.00 -20.33
N LEU A 220 22.57 -15.24 -19.07
CA LEU A 220 23.55 -15.38 -17.98
C LEU A 220 24.42 -16.63 -18.16
N LEU A 221 23.82 -17.77 -18.50
CA LEU A 221 24.54 -19.00 -18.75
C LEU A 221 25.51 -18.83 -19.93
N GLY A 222 25.03 -18.32 -21.06
CA GLY A 222 25.87 -18.07 -22.23
C GLY A 222 26.98 -17.08 -21.94
N GLY A 223 26.68 -15.97 -21.25
CA GLY A 223 27.68 -14.97 -20.84
C GLY A 223 28.74 -15.53 -19.91
N LEU A 224 28.35 -16.30 -18.90
CA LEU A 224 29.28 -16.95 -17.97
C LEU A 224 30.12 -18.04 -18.66
N SER A 225 29.52 -18.82 -19.56
CA SER A 225 30.25 -19.82 -20.36
C SER A 225 31.28 -19.16 -21.26
N ILE A 226 30.93 -18.07 -21.95
CA ILE A 226 31.88 -17.30 -22.77
C ILE A 226 32.99 -16.74 -21.89
N TYR A 227 32.65 -16.13 -20.75
CA TYR A 227 33.66 -15.61 -19.82
C TYR A 227 34.63 -16.69 -19.35
N ALA A 228 34.13 -17.88 -18.98
CA ALA A 228 34.94 -19.01 -18.54
C ALA A 228 35.86 -19.58 -19.63
N LEU A 229 35.54 -19.38 -20.92
CA LEU A 229 36.42 -19.76 -22.03
C LEU A 229 37.50 -18.72 -22.33
N LEU A 230 37.28 -17.46 -21.95
CA LEU A 230 38.18 -16.34 -22.24
C LEU A 230 39.14 -16.02 -21.09
N VAL A 231 38.74 -16.35 -19.85
CA VAL A 231 39.49 -16.01 -18.63
C VAL A 231 39.76 -17.28 -17.84
N ASP A 232 41.04 -17.63 -17.73
CA ASP A 232 41.47 -18.76 -16.90
C ASP A 232 41.07 -18.55 -15.44
N ALA A 233 40.66 -19.63 -14.79
CA ALA A 233 40.36 -19.60 -13.37
C ALA A 233 41.65 -19.28 -12.58
N PRO A 234 41.62 -18.33 -11.62
CA PRO A 234 42.78 -17.98 -10.80
C PRO A 234 43.00 -19.05 -9.72
N LEU A 235 43.35 -20.27 -10.13
CA LEU A 235 43.63 -21.40 -9.25
C LEU A 235 45.11 -21.41 -8.90
N GLU A 236 45.41 -21.50 -7.61
CA GLU A 236 46.77 -21.68 -7.11
C GLU A 236 47.23 -23.14 -7.24
N GLN A 237 48.50 -23.38 -6.91
CA GLN A 237 49.06 -24.73 -6.86
C GLN A 237 48.37 -25.57 -5.76
N ALA A 238 48.53 -26.90 -5.85
CA ALA A 238 47.98 -27.80 -4.84
C ALA A 238 48.48 -27.43 -3.43
N ALA A 239 47.55 -27.35 -2.48
CA ALA A 239 47.84 -26.92 -1.11
C ALA A 239 48.87 -27.84 -0.44
N THR A 240 49.84 -27.24 0.27
CA THR A 240 50.83 -27.96 1.07
C THR A 240 50.87 -27.38 2.50
N PRO A 241 50.87 -28.21 3.57
CA PRO A 241 50.93 -27.69 4.94
C PRO A 241 52.23 -26.94 5.28
N ALA A 242 53.28 -27.09 4.46
CA ALA A 242 54.60 -26.52 4.71
C ALA A 242 54.78 -25.10 4.14
N PHE A 243 53.86 -24.61 3.31
CA PHE A 243 53.97 -23.31 2.65
C PHE A 243 52.63 -22.57 2.70
N THR A 244 52.67 -21.32 3.15
CA THR A 244 51.50 -20.42 3.12
C THR A 244 51.84 -19.23 2.23
N PRO A 245 51.06 -18.97 1.17
CA PRO A 245 51.26 -17.80 0.31
C PRO A 245 51.22 -16.50 1.12
N ASN A 246 51.98 -15.49 0.69
CA ASN A 246 51.95 -14.17 1.30
C ASN A 246 51.94 -13.09 0.20
N PRO A 247 50.87 -12.30 0.07
CA PRO A 247 49.67 -12.26 0.90
C PRO A 247 48.65 -13.36 0.57
N GLU A 248 48.09 -14.00 1.59
CA GLU A 248 46.94 -14.91 1.45
C GLU A 248 45.65 -14.09 1.38
N LYS A 249 45.04 -13.96 0.20
CA LYS A 249 43.77 -13.24 0.01
C LYS A 249 42.61 -14.22 -0.14
N ALA A 250 41.56 -14.00 0.64
CA ALA A 250 40.30 -14.71 0.49
C ALA A 250 39.64 -14.38 -0.86
N PRO A 251 38.73 -15.23 -1.35
CA PRO A 251 37.90 -14.91 -2.50
C PRO A 251 37.23 -13.54 -2.36
N TRP A 252 37.02 -12.85 -3.49
CA TRP A 252 36.58 -11.44 -3.51
C TRP A 252 35.31 -11.17 -2.67
N TYR A 253 34.39 -12.13 -2.58
CA TYR A 253 33.15 -12.02 -1.80
C TYR A 253 33.36 -12.13 -0.27
N PHE A 254 34.50 -12.63 0.19
CA PHE A 254 34.90 -12.65 1.61
C PHE A 254 35.97 -11.59 1.95
N LEU A 255 36.60 -11.00 0.95
CA LEU A 255 37.71 -10.08 1.12
C LEU A 255 37.36 -8.85 1.97
N GLY A 256 36.12 -8.36 1.89
CA GLY A 256 35.65 -7.27 2.75
C GLY A 256 35.63 -7.64 4.24
N ILE A 257 35.28 -8.89 4.59
CA ILE A 257 35.32 -9.38 5.97
C ILE A 257 36.78 -9.58 6.41
N GLN A 258 37.63 -10.09 5.53
CA GLN A 258 39.06 -10.24 5.80
C GLN A 258 39.73 -8.88 6.08
N GLU A 259 39.37 -7.84 5.34
CA GLU A 259 39.86 -6.50 5.60
C GLU A 259 39.32 -5.93 6.92
N LEU A 260 38.04 -6.17 7.23
CA LEU A 260 37.46 -5.78 8.51
C LEU A 260 38.17 -6.47 9.70
N LEU A 261 38.55 -7.74 9.54
CA LEU A 261 39.34 -8.52 10.51
C LEU A 261 40.74 -7.93 10.71
N ALA A 262 41.39 -7.48 9.63
CA ALA A 262 42.72 -6.87 9.70
C ALA A 262 42.70 -5.49 10.39
N ILE A 263 41.62 -4.72 10.22
CA ILE A 263 41.48 -3.39 10.80
C ILE A 263 41.03 -3.46 12.27
N SER A 264 40.24 -4.45 12.68
CA SER A 264 39.60 -4.48 14.01
C SER A 264 40.55 -4.38 15.22
N PRO A 265 41.78 -4.92 15.23
CA PRO A 265 42.72 -4.73 16.36
C PRO A 265 43.25 -3.30 16.48
N ASN A 266 43.07 -2.47 15.45
CA ASN A 266 43.48 -1.07 15.43
C ASN A 266 42.29 -0.12 15.67
N LEU A 267 41.07 -0.65 15.84
CA LEU A 267 39.94 0.14 16.31
C LEU A 267 40.12 0.39 17.81
N GLY A 268 40.34 1.64 18.20
CA GLY A 268 40.60 2.00 19.60
C GLY A 268 39.47 1.64 20.58
N GLY A 269 39.80 1.60 21.87
CA GLY A 269 38.84 1.37 22.96
C GLY A 269 38.33 -0.07 23.03
N PHE A 270 37.04 -0.23 23.30
CA PHE A 270 36.39 -1.55 23.43
C PHE A 270 36.32 -2.34 22.11
N LEU A 271 36.64 -1.68 20.99
CA LEU A 271 36.60 -2.26 19.65
C LEU A 271 37.93 -2.94 19.23
N ASN A 272 38.96 -2.89 20.08
CA ASN A 272 40.26 -3.52 19.85
C ASN A 272 40.18 -5.04 20.10
N ASN A 273 39.53 -5.76 19.19
CA ASN A 273 39.45 -7.22 19.26
C ASN A 273 39.30 -7.81 17.84
N ILE A 274 40.05 -8.86 17.54
CA ILE A 274 39.97 -9.61 16.28
C ILE A 274 38.55 -10.17 16.06
N ALA A 275 37.88 -10.64 17.12
CA ALA A 275 36.53 -11.21 17.04
C ALA A 275 35.48 -10.21 16.51
N ILE A 276 35.74 -8.90 16.64
CA ILE A 276 34.80 -7.86 16.23
C ILE A 276 34.66 -7.82 14.72
N GLY A 277 35.77 -7.85 13.99
CA GLY A 277 35.73 -7.78 12.53
C GLY A 277 35.29 -9.09 11.87
N GLY A 278 35.64 -10.24 12.46
CA GLY A 278 35.34 -11.54 11.86
C GLY A 278 33.96 -12.13 12.21
N VAL A 279 33.45 -11.87 13.42
CA VAL A 279 32.26 -12.57 13.94
C VAL A 279 31.18 -11.60 14.40
N ILE A 280 31.53 -10.64 15.26
CA ILE A 280 30.52 -9.80 15.92
C ILE A 280 29.86 -8.83 14.94
N LEU A 281 30.63 -8.05 14.16
CA LEU A 281 30.05 -7.09 13.20
C LEU A 281 29.25 -7.80 12.08
N PRO A 282 29.78 -8.84 11.41
CA PRO A 282 28.99 -9.60 10.44
C PRO A 282 27.74 -10.24 11.06
N GLY A 283 27.86 -10.79 12.27
CA GLY A 283 26.73 -11.37 13.00
C GLY A 283 25.65 -10.33 13.35
N LEU A 284 26.05 -9.16 13.82
CA LEU A 284 25.14 -8.03 14.07
C LEU A 284 24.48 -7.54 12.78
N PHE A 285 25.19 -7.53 11.65
CA PHE A 285 24.60 -7.16 10.37
C PHE A 285 23.52 -8.15 9.92
N VAL A 286 23.77 -9.46 10.04
CA VAL A 286 22.74 -10.48 9.75
C VAL A 286 21.57 -10.36 10.72
N PHE A 287 21.83 -10.19 12.02
CA PHE A 287 20.78 -9.98 13.02
C PHE A 287 19.97 -8.71 12.72
N PHE A 288 20.61 -7.63 12.29
CA PHE A 288 19.95 -6.42 11.84
C PHE A 288 18.98 -6.72 10.69
N LEU A 289 19.41 -7.44 9.63
CA LEU A 289 18.55 -7.82 8.51
C LEU A 289 17.32 -8.63 8.94
N LEU A 290 17.50 -9.58 9.86
CA LEU A 290 16.40 -10.37 10.43
C LEU A 290 15.47 -9.54 11.32
N ALA A 291 16.02 -8.54 12.01
CA ALA A 291 15.28 -7.69 12.91
C ALA A 291 14.49 -6.59 12.19
N ILE A 292 14.80 -6.26 10.92
CA ILE A 292 14.15 -5.19 10.15
C ILE A 292 12.62 -5.19 10.33
N PRO A 293 11.87 -6.29 10.13
CA PRO A 293 10.41 -6.27 10.25
C PRO A 293 9.88 -5.79 11.62
N TYR A 294 10.69 -5.94 12.68
CA TYR A 294 10.33 -5.63 14.06
C TYR A 294 10.84 -4.26 14.52
N ILE A 295 12.05 -3.87 14.10
CA ILE A 295 12.69 -2.64 14.56
C ILE A 295 12.48 -1.47 13.60
N GLU A 296 12.24 -1.72 12.32
CA GLU A 296 12.06 -0.69 11.28
C GLU A 296 10.98 0.34 11.67
N PRO A 297 9.84 -0.05 12.28
CA PRO A 297 8.87 0.92 12.73
C PRO A 297 9.40 1.95 13.74
N HIS A 298 10.36 1.54 14.56
CA HIS A 298 10.99 2.34 15.59
C HIS A 298 12.23 3.10 15.10
N LEU A 299 12.97 2.53 14.13
CA LEU A 299 14.11 3.16 13.48
C LEU A 299 13.70 4.40 12.68
N GLU A 300 12.55 4.37 12.02
CA GLU A 300 12.00 5.51 11.29
C GLU A 300 11.36 6.51 12.27
N PHE A 301 12.18 7.07 13.17
CA PHE A 301 11.77 7.88 14.33
C PHE A 301 10.97 9.15 13.95
N TRP A 302 11.15 9.64 12.73
CA TRP A 302 10.42 10.78 12.15
C TRP A 302 8.94 10.47 11.89
N ARG A 303 8.54 9.19 11.76
CA ARG A 303 7.13 8.84 11.55
C ARG A 303 6.29 9.05 12.81
N ALA A 304 5.13 9.67 12.61
CA ALA A 304 4.14 9.94 13.66
C ALA A 304 3.52 8.67 14.25
N ASP A 305 3.31 7.63 13.44
CA ASP A 305 2.71 6.37 13.88
C ASP A 305 3.72 5.22 13.80
N ARG A 306 4.30 4.86 14.95
CA ARG A 306 5.31 3.80 15.09
C ARG A 306 4.70 2.41 15.32
N ARG A 307 3.38 2.30 15.46
CA ARG A 307 2.70 1.01 15.68
C ARG A 307 2.43 0.27 14.38
N LYS A 308 2.48 0.98 13.24
CA LYS A 308 2.25 0.40 11.92
C LYS A 308 3.55 -0.01 11.24
N PRO A 309 3.55 -1.14 10.51
CA PRO A 309 4.67 -1.53 9.68
C PRO A 309 4.94 -0.43 8.65
N VAL A 310 6.21 -0.26 8.28
CA VAL A 310 6.59 0.74 7.28
C VAL A 310 6.12 0.26 5.92
N GLY A 311 5.51 1.14 5.12
CA GLY A 311 5.04 0.77 3.78
C GLY A 311 6.20 0.31 2.89
N ARG A 312 5.91 -0.38 1.78
CA ARG A 312 6.94 -1.07 0.98
C ARG A 312 7.84 -0.13 0.16
N ARG A 313 7.52 1.16 0.08
CA ARG A 313 8.24 2.08 -0.82
C ARG A 313 9.55 2.52 -0.17
N LEU A 314 10.63 2.61 -0.95
CA LEU A 314 11.94 3.05 -0.47
C LEU A 314 11.88 4.44 0.21
N ARG A 315 11.05 5.35 -0.32
CA ARG A 315 10.87 6.70 0.22
C ARG A 315 10.24 6.74 1.62
N GLU A 316 9.59 5.67 2.04
CA GLU A 316 8.93 5.57 3.35
C GLU A 316 9.89 5.05 4.44
N ARG A 317 11.08 4.57 4.04
CA ARG A 317 12.08 3.91 4.90
C ARG A 317 13.47 4.58 4.83
N PRO A 318 13.58 5.92 4.89
CA PRO A 318 14.82 6.61 4.60
C PRO A 318 15.96 6.21 5.56
N VAL A 319 15.70 6.02 6.85
CA VAL A 319 16.75 5.67 7.83
C VAL A 319 17.26 4.26 7.56
N THR A 320 16.36 3.30 7.40
CA THR A 320 16.69 1.88 7.21
C THR A 320 17.39 1.67 5.86
N VAL A 321 16.89 2.29 4.80
CA VAL A 321 17.51 2.26 3.47
C VAL A 321 18.89 2.92 3.49
N SER A 322 19.04 4.06 4.17
CA SER A 322 20.35 4.72 4.29
C SER A 322 21.34 3.88 5.07
N ALA A 323 20.93 3.27 6.18
CA ALA A 323 21.78 2.39 6.98
C ALA A 323 22.25 1.17 6.16
N PHE A 324 21.33 0.48 5.48
CA PHE A 324 21.67 -0.65 4.62
C PHE A 324 22.59 -0.24 3.46
N THR A 325 22.28 0.87 2.80
CA THR A 325 23.10 1.39 1.69
C THR A 325 24.51 1.75 2.15
N LEU A 326 24.63 2.42 3.30
CA LEU A 326 25.92 2.73 3.91
C LEU A 326 26.73 1.47 4.22
N SER A 327 26.09 0.44 4.80
CA SER A 327 26.75 -0.85 5.08
C SER A 327 27.23 -1.54 3.80
N MET A 328 26.43 -1.52 2.73
CA MET A 328 26.82 -2.09 1.43
C MET A 328 27.98 -1.32 0.81
N VAL A 329 27.94 0.02 0.82
CA VAL A 329 29.02 0.85 0.28
C VAL A 329 30.31 0.62 1.08
N LEU A 330 30.24 0.61 2.41
CA LEU A 330 31.38 0.30 3.27
C LEU A 330 31.98 -1.07 2.93
N PHE A 331 31.13 -2.09 2.76
CA PHE A 331 31.58 -3.43 2.41
C PHE A 331 32.30 -3.49 1.05
N VAL A 332 31.75 -2.81 0.04
CA VAL A 332 32.40 -2.69 -1.28
C VAL A 332 33.74 -1.95 -1.16
N VAL A 333 33.81 -0.87 -0.38
CA VAL A 333 35.06 -0.15 -0.14
C VAL A 333 36.10 -1.06 0.51
N LEU A 334 35.72 -1.86 1.50
CA LEU A 334 36.62 -2.83 2.14
C LEU A 334 37.11 -3.89 1.15
N ILE A 335 36.24 -4.38 0.25
CA ILE A 335 36.65 -5.29 -0.84
C ILE A 335 37.69 -4.60 -1.73
N LEU A 336 37.44 -3.36 -2.16
CA LEU A 336 38.38 -2.62 -3.02
C LEU A 336 39.73 -2.39 -2.32
N ILE A 337 39.73 -2.07 -1.02
CA ILE A 337 40.95 -1.94 -0.22
C ILE A 337 41.71 -3.25 -0.18
N GLY A 338 41.05 -4.36 0.17
CA GLY A 338 41.68 -5.68 0.21
C GLY A 338 42.22 -6.14 -1.14
N THR A 339 41.51 -5.82 -2.23
CA THR A 339 41.90 -6.22 -3.59
C THR A 339 43.15 -5.46 -4.03
N TYR A 340 43.13 -4.13 -3.94
CA TYR A 340 44.11 -3.29 -4.63
C TYR A 340 45.18 -2.67 -3.71
N PHE A 341 44.90 -2.48 -2.42
CA PHE A 341 45.77 -1.70 -1.52
C PHE A 341 46.49 -2.55 -0.47
N ARG A 342 46.24 -3.87 -0.42
CA ARG A 342 46.90 -4.80 0.48
C ARG A 342 47.96 -5.65 -0.24
N GLY A 343 49.21 -5.56 0.23
CA GLY A 343 50.37 -6.30 -0.25
C GLY A 343 50.95 -7.27 0.80
N PRO A 344 52.24 -7.67 0.66
CA PRO A 344 52.87 -8.64 1.55
C PRO A 344 52.75 -8.26 3.03
N PHE A 345 52.50 -9.26 3.88
CA PHE A 345 52.24 -9.11 5.31
C PHE A 345 51.05 -8.20 5.62
N TRP A 346 50.08 -8.12 4.71
CA TRP A 346 48.90 -7.25 4.79
C TRP A 346 49.22 -5.76 4.92
N LYS A 347 50.43 -5.35 4.52
CA LYS A 347 50.84 -3.94 4.55
C LYS A 347 50.14 -3.15 3.45
N TRP A 348 49.98 -1.85 3.70
CA TRP A 348 49.47 -0.92 2.72
C TRP A 348 50.45 -0.76 1.56
N VAL A 349 49.97 -0.93 0.33
CA VAL A 349 50.75 -0.74 -0.90
C VAL A 349 49.91 0.09 -1.86
N LEU A 350 50.57 0.96 -2.63
CA LEU A 350 49.92 1.69 -3.71
C LEU A 350 49.91 0.81 -4.97
N PRO A 351 48.76 0.57 -5.61
CA PRO A 351 48.68 -0.37 -6.73
C PRO A 351 49.45 0.05 -7.99
N TRP A 352 49.99 1.27 -8.02
CA TRP A 352 50.68 1.87 -9.17
C TRP A 352 52.19 2.08 -8.95
N ASN A 353 52.77 1.59 -7.85
CA ASN A 353 54.21 1.72 -7.55
C ASN A 353 54.91 0.37 -7.46
#